data_AF-A0A2V8EBR8-F1
#
_entry.id   AF-A0A2V8EBR8-F1
#
_cell.length_a   1.000
_cell.length_b   1.000
_cell.length_c   1.000
_cell.angle_alpha   90.00
_cell.angle_beta   90.00
_cell.angle_gamma   90.00
#
_symmetry.space_group_name_H-M   'P 1'
#
loop_
_entity.id
_entity.type
_entity.pdbx_description
1 polymer ?
#
loop_
_entity_poly.entity_id
_entity_poly.type
_entity_poly.pdbx_seq_one_letter_code
_entity_poly.pdbx_strand_id
1 'polypeptide(L)' 'LRVPYPLGFSARHAAGRIDDPKAGWKGRGLWSSYSMYTPWHQEGGKGERPKVVKFQVRPNPLAK' A
#
# COMPACT_ATOMS: atom_id res chain seq x y z
N LEU A 1 -5.30 7.34 -8.13
CA LEU A 1 -5.46 6.10 -7.35
C LEU A 1 -6.22 6.43 -6.08
N ARG A 2 -7.46 5.97 -5.93
CA ARG A 2 -8.22 6.08 -4.67
C ARG A 2 -8.18 4.72 -3.98
N VAL A 3 -7.84 4.69 -2.69
CA VAL A 3 -7.82 3.47 -1.89
C VAL A 3 -9.17 3.39 -1.17
N PRO A 4 -10.08 2.49 -1.57
CA PRO A 4 -11.39 2.38 -0.94
C PRO A 4 -11.31 1.68 0.44
N TYR A 5 -10.25 0.90 0.69
CA TYR A 5 -10.05 0.13 1.91
C TYR A 5 -8.55 -0.19 2.14
N PRO A 6 -8.05 -0.26 3.39
CA PRO A 6 -8.75 -0.05 4.66
C PRO A 6 -9.20 1.41 4.85
N LEU A 7 -10.35 1.58 5.49
CA LEU A 7 -10.92 2.89 5.75
C LEU A 7 -9.99 3.68 6.69
N GLY A 8 -9.77 4.95 6.38
CA GLY A 8 -8.80 5.77 7.10
C GLY A 8 -7.35 5.54 6.67
N PHE A 9 -7.10 4.93 5.51
CA PHE A 9 -5.75 4.88 4.92
C PHE A 9 -5.14 6.28 4.79
N SER A 10 -4.04 6.52 5.50
CA SER A 10 -3.29 7.77 5.48
C SER A 10 -1.84 7.48 5.13
N ALA A 11 -1.47 7.87 3.90
CA ALA A 11 -0.11 7.74 3.39
C ALA A 11 0.74 8.90 3.92
N ARG A 12 1.79 8.58 4.66
CA ARG A 12 2.83 9.55 5.06
C ARG A 12 3.96 9.62 4.05
N HIS A 13 4.29 8.49 3.44
CA HIS A 13 5.32 8.36 2.43
C HIS A 13 4.93 7.28 1.44
N ALA A 14 5.33 7.45 0.19
CA ALA A 14 5.15 6.46 -0.86
C ALA A 14 6.38 6.44 -1.76
N ALA A 15 6.87 5.23 -2.07
CA ALA A 15 8.02 5.03 -2.94
C ALA A 15 7.75 3.86 -3.90
N GLY A 16 8.14 4.03 -5.16
CA GLY A 16 8.17 2.94 -6.12
C GLY A 16 9.34 2.00 -5.82
N ARG A 17 9.09 0.70 -5.79
CA ARG A 17 10.14 -0.32 -5.63
C ARG A 17 9.99 -1.42 -6.68
N ILE A 18 11.12 -1.90 -7.18
CA ILE A 18 11.22 -3.09 -8.01
C ILE A 18 11.66 -4.22 -7.09
N ASP A 19 10.74 -5.10 -6.75
CA ASP A 19 11.00 -6.27 -5.89
C ASP A 19 11.58 -7.43 -6.71
N ASP A 20 11.15 -7.58 -7.97
CA ASP A 20 11.68 -8.56 -8.91
C ASP A 20 11.79 -7.94 -10.32
N PRO A 21 13.00 -7.78 -10.87
CA PRO A 21 13.19 -7.19 -12.20
C PRO A 21 12.70 -8.10 -13.34
N LYS A 22 12.60 -9.42 -13.12
CA LYS A 22 12.19 -10.41 -14.14
C LYS A 22 10.68 -10.65 -14.17
N ALA A 23 9.96 -10.36 -13.10
CA ALA A 23 8.50 -10.53 -13.01
C ALA A 23 7.66 -9.42 -13.70
N GLY A 24 8.28 -8.61 -14.58
CA GLY A 24 7.61 -7.57 -15.34
C GLY A 24 6.92 -6.54 -14.44
N TRP A 25 5.66 -6.21 -14.76
CA TRP A 25 4.90 -5.20 -14.01
C TRP A 25 4.47 -5.68 -12.61
N LYS A 26 4.34 -7.00 -12.38
CA LYS A 26 4.01 -7.59 -11.06
C LYS A 26 5.17 -7.55 -10.08
N GLY A 27 6.39 -7.60 -10.62
CA GLY A 27 7.63 -7.45 -9.85
C GLY A 27 7.85 -6.02 -9.35
N ARG A 28 7.04 -5.06 -9.81
CA ARG A 28 7.09 -3.66 -9.38
C ARG A 28 5.88 -3.35 -8.50
N GLY A 29 6.05 -2.46 -7.53
CA GLY A 29 4.96 -2.04 -6.66
C GLY A 29 5.19 -0.65 -6.09
N LEU A 30 4.09 0.05 -5.82
CA LEU A 30 4.12 1.26 -5.03
C LEU A 30 3.98 0.86 -3.56
N TRP A 31 5.01 1.11 -2.78
CA TRP A 31 4.99 0.86 -1.34
C TRP A 31 4.66 2.15 -0.61
N SER A 32 3.76 2.09 0.35
CA SER A 32 3.40 3.25 1.17
C SER A 32 3.34 2.89 2.64
N SER A 33 3.77 3.84 3.48
CA SER A 33 3.58 3.73 4.92
C SER A 33 2.15 4.09 5.29
N TYR A 34 1.48 3.17 5.96
CA TYR A 34 0.20 3.43 6.59
C TYR A 34 0.47 3.94 8.00
N SER A 35 0.40 5.26 8.20
CA SER A 35 0.92 5.90 9.42
C SER A 35 0.03 7.05 9.87
N MET A 36 -1.15 6.70 10.38
CA MET A 36 -2.03 7.65 11.05
C MET A 36 -1.55 7.91 12.47
N TYR A 37 -1.79 9.12 12.96
CA TYR A 37 -1.39 9.54 14.30
C TYR A 37 -2.16 8.82 15.42
N THR A 38 -3.36 8.31 15.12
CA THR A 38 -4.22 7.61 16.10
C THR A 38 -4.50 6.18 15.61
N PRO A 39 -3.52 5.27 15.67
CA PRO A 39 -3.65 3.91 15.12
C PRO A 39 -4.78 3.10 15.76
N TRP A 40 -5.21 3.43 16.98
CA TRP A 40 -6.33 2.77 17.66
C TRP A 40 -7.72 3.09 17.09
N HIS A 41 -7.85 4.12 16.24
CA HIS A 41 -9.07 4.36 15.47
C HIS A 41 -9.08 3.59 14.15
N GLN A 42 -7.98 2.93 13.81
CA GLN A 42 -7.92 2.09 12.62
C GLN A 42 -8.43 0.70 12.92
N GLU A 43 -8.77 0.02 11.84
CA GLU A 43 -9.12 -1.40 11.86
C GLU A 43 -7.98 -2.22 12.47
N GLY A 44 -8.28 -2.88 13.60
CA GLY A 44 -7.31 -3.56 14.47
C GLY A 44 -7.24 -3.01 15.89
N GLY A 45 -7.68 -1.76 16.12
CA GLY A 45 -7.89 -1.20 17.45
C GLY A 45 -6.61 -1.00 18.29
N LYS A 46 -6.75 -1.04 19.62
CA LYS A 46 -5.66 -0.74 20.57
C LYS A 46 -4.54 -1.79 20.45
N GLY A 47 -3.34 -1.34 20.08
CA GLY A 47 -2.16 -2.19 19.90
C GLY A 47 -1.78 -2.46 18.44
N GLU A 48 -2.55 -1.91 17.50
CA GLU A 48 -2.22 -1.99 16.08
C GLU A 48 -0.87 -1.32 15.77
N ARG A 49 -0.07 -1.97 14.92
CA ARG A 49 1.27 -1.51 14.56
C ARG A 49 1.22 -0.74 13.24
N PRO A 50 2.18 0.16 13.00
CA PRO A 50 2.34 0.77 11.68
C PRO A 50 2.50 -0.31 10.61
N LYS A 51 1.75 -0.18 9.51
CA LYS A 51 1.78 -1.13 8.39
C LYS A 51 2.50 -0.51 7.21
N VAL A 52 3.16 -1.35 6.42
CA VAL A 52 3.63 -0.97 5.08
C VAL A 52 2.79 -1.73 4.08
N VAL A 53 2.16 -1.01 3.16
CA VAL A 53 1.26 -1.58 2.17
C VAL A 53 1.89 -1.56 0.78
N LYS A 54 1.69 -2.64 0.01
CA LYS A 54 2.10 -2.73 -1.40
C LYS A 54 0.88 -2.57 -2.29
N PHE A 55 0.89 -1.56 -3.13
CA PHE A 55 -0.08 -1.40 -4.21
C PHE A 55 0.50 -1.94 -5.52
N GLN A 56 -0.23 -2.87 -6.13
CA GLN A 56 0.07 -3.33 -7.49
C GLN A 56 -0.54 -2.36 -8.49
N VAL A 57 0.31 -1.77 -9.33
CA VAL A 57 -0.13 -0.83 -10.38
C VAL A 57 -0.05 -1.55 -11.71
N ARG A 58 -1.23 -1.86 -12.28
CA ARG A 58 -1.30 -2.50 -13.60
C ARG A 58 -1.01 -1.46 -14.69
N PRO A 59 -0.24 -1.81 -15.74
CA PRO A 59 -0.01 -0.93 -16.88
C PRO A 59 -1.27 -0.74 -17.74
N ASN A 60 -2.17 -1.72 -17.75
CA ASN A 60 -3.48 -1.64 -18.39
C ASN A 60 -4.51 -2.52 -17.63
N PRO A 61 -5.82 -2.33 -17.84
CA PRO A 61 -6.86 -3.05 -17.07
C PRO A 61 -6.87 -4.57 -17.28
N LEU A 62 -6.36 -5.06 -18.40
CA LEU A 62 -6.39 -6.48 -18.78
C LEU A 62 -5.06 -7.21 -18.54
N ALA A 63 -4.04 -6.50 -18.05
CA ALA A 63 -2.73 -7.05 -17.77
C ALA A 63 -2.90 -8.16 -16.72
N LYS A 64 -2.53 -9.41 -17.04
CA LYS A 64 -2.72 -10.56 -16.14
C LYS A 64 -1.59 -10.71 -15.16
#